data_AF-A0A2M7KI54-F1
#
_entry.id   AF-A0A2M7KI54-F1
#
_cell.length_a   1.000
_cell.length_b   1.000
_cell.length_c   1.000
_cell.angle_alpha   90.00
_cell.angle_beta   90.00
_cell.angle_gamma   90.00
#
_symmetry.space_group_name_H-M   'P 1'
#
loop_
_entity.id
_entity.type
_entity.pdbx_description
1 polymer ?
#
loop_
_entity_poly.entity_id
_entity_poly.type
_entity_poly.pdbx_seq_one_letter_code
_entity_poly.pdbx_strand_id
1 'polypeptide(L)'
;MCEAARRALQVSPDDNVATLLARAEVGEEVRVQGPAAGPRLEALSAIPFGHKIALVDIAAGQQVVKYGQRIGRATADIPRGDHAHVHNVVGERGRKDKQRLEDDRDGAIVGGGDHC
;
A
#
# COMPACT_ATOMS: atom_id res chain seq x y z
N MET A 1 -17.40 -29.02 -2.23
CA MET A 1 -16.24 -28.50 -1.48
C MET A 1 -16.49 -27.01 -1.25
N CYS A 2 -16.77 -26.58 -0.02
CA CYS A 2 -16.93 -25.15 0.28
C CYS A 2 -15.54 -24.54 0.42
N GLU A 3 -15.06 -23.90 -0.63
CA GLU A 3 -13.83 -23.11 -0.58
C GLU A 3 -14.10 -21.87 0.28
N ALA A 4 -13.57 -21.86 1.51
CA ALA A 4 -13.76 -20.78 2.45
C ALA A 4 -12.87 -19.59 2.06
N ALA A 5 -13.28 -18.85 1.03
CA ALA A 5 -12.58 -17.64 0.61
C ALA A 5 -12.44 -16.69 1.81
N ARG A 6 -11.20 -16.33 2.15
CA ARG A 6 -10.91 -15.37 3.21
C ARG A 6 -11.33 -13.98 2.73
N ARG A 7 -11.71 -13.11 3.65
CA ARG A 7 -12.26 -11.79 3.31
C ARG A 7 -11.30 -10.71 3.78
N ALA A 8 -11.07 -9.71 2.95
CA ALA A 8 -10.38 -8.48 3.31
C ALA A 8 -11.28 -7.28 3.04
N LEU A 9 -11.10 -6.20 3.80
CA LEU A 9 -11.83 -4.95 3.65
C LEU A 9 -10.88 -3.83 3.21
N GLN A 10 -11.15 -3.29 2.03
CA GLN A 10 -10.60 -2.05 1.51
C GLN A 10 -11.62 -0.93 1.79
N VAL A 11 -11.17 0.18 2.37
CA VAL A 11 -12.10 1.24 2.80
C VAL A 11 -12.17 2.37 1.79
N SER A 12 -11.04 2.79 1.24
CA SER A 12 -10.96 3.80 0.17
C SER A 12 -10.55 3.15 -1.17
N PRO A 13 -10.99 3.66 -2.33
CA PRO A 13 -10.48 3.22 -3.63
C PRO A 13 -8.96 3.45 -3.77
N ASP A 14 -8.40 4.46 -3.10
CA ASP A 14 -6.96 4.79 -3.13
C ASP A 14 -6.12 3.90 -2.21
N ASP A 15 -6.76 3.00 -1.44
CA ASP A 15 -6.04 2.14 -0.52
C ASP A 15 -5.26 1.07 -1.30
N ASN A 16 -3.96 0.99 -1.05
CA ASN A 16 -3.10 -0.07 -1.60
C ASN A 16 -2.96 -1.27 -0.65
N VAL A 17 -3.61 -1.22 0.51
CA VAL A 17 -3.68 -2.30 1.49
C VAL A 17 -5.12 -2.52 1.96
N ALA A 18 -5.49 -3.77 2.23
CA ALA A 18 -6.78 -4.12 2.83
C ALA A 18 -6.61 -4.76 4.20
N THR A 19 -7.64 -4.68 5.05
CA THR A 19 -7.63 -5.31 6.39
C THR A 19 -8.27 -6.68 6.32
N LEU A 20 -7.57 -7.72 6.75
CA LEU A 20 -8.14 -9.06 6.81
C LEU A 20 -9.24 -9.19 7.86
N LEU A 21 -10.38 -9.76 7.45
CA LEU A 21 -11.53 -10.11 8.28
C LEU A 21 -11.53 -11.58 8.70
N ALA A 22 -10.53 -12.35 8.28
CA ALA A 22 -10.21 -13.69 8.76
C ALA A 22 -8.69 -13.89 8.65
N ARG A 23 -8.11 -14.78 9.45
CA ARG A 23 -6.73 -15.23 9.23
C ARG A 23 -6.60 -15.77 7.79
N ALA A 24 -5.46 -15.60 7.13
CA ALA A 24 -5.13 -16.22 5.86
C ALA A 24 -3.83 -17.01 6.01
N GLU A 25 -3.78 -18.21 5.46
CA GLU A 25 -2.56 -19.01 5.30
C GLU A 25 -1.97 -18.78 3.92
N VAL A 26 -0.71 -19.17 3.75
CA VAL A 26 -0.02 -19.15 2.45
C VAL A 26 -0.82 -19.96 1.43
N GLY A 27 -1.07 -19.37 0.26
CA GLY A 27 -1.81 -19.99 -0.84
C GLY A 27 -3.33 -19.87 -0.76
N GLU A 28 -3.87 -19.23 0.28
CA GLU A 28 -5.33 -19.06 0.38
C GLU A 28 -5.85 -17.89 -0.46
N GLU A 29 -7.01 -18.10 -1.11
CA GLU A 29 -7.73 -17.03 -1.83
C GLU A 29 -8.32 -16.02 -0.82
N VAL A 30 -7.91 -14.76 -0.96
CA VAL A 30 -8.47 -13.61 -0.26
C VAL A 30 -9.33 -12.80 -1.21
N ARG A 31 -10.59 -12.60 -0.85
CA ARG A 31 -11.55 -11.74 -1.53
C ARG A 31 -11.61 -10.37 -0.86
N VAL A 32 -11.25 -9.36 -1.62
CA VAL A 32 -11.27 -7.96 -1.17
C VAL A 32 -12.66 -7.38 -1.40
N GLN A 33 -13.25 -6.83 -0.34
CA GLN A 33 -14.51 -6.08 -0.35
C GLN A 33 -14.21 -4.59 -0.19
N GLY A 34 -14.88 -3.73 -0.93
CA GLY A 34 -14.61 -2.29 -0.92
C GLY A 34 -14.95 -1.57 -2.22
N PRO A 35 -14.63 -0.28 -2.33
CA PRO A 35 -14.96 0.54 -3.51
C PRO A 35 -14.23 0.11 -4.78
N ALA A 36 -13.01 -0.42 -4.67
CA ALA A 36 -12.29 -1.04 -5.77
C ALA A 36 -12.43 -2.58 -5.75
N ALA A 37 -13.49 -3.11 -5.12
CA ALA A 37 -13.75 -4.55 -5.02
C ALA A 37 -13.79 -5.20 -6.40
N GLY A 38 -12.94 -6.21 -6.58
CA GLY A 38 -12.82 -6.92 -7.84
C GLY A 38 -11.73 -8.00 -7.82
N PRO A 39 -10.53 -7.76 -7.25
CA PRO A 39 -9.50 -8.78 -7.30
C PRO A 39 -9.65 -9.82 -6.18
N ARG A 40 -9.75 -11.08 -6.61
CA ARG A 40 -9.24 -12.21 -5.83
C ARG A 40 -7.72 -12.10 -5.84
N LEU A 41 -7.10 -12.37 -4.71
CA LEU A 41 -5.64 -12.41 -4.61
C LEU A 41 -5.23 -13.52 -3.66
N GLU A 42 -4.07 -14.09 -3.90
CA GLU A 42 -3.52 -15.18 -3.11
C GLU A 42 -2.69 -14.60 -1.96
N ALA A 43 -2.84 -15.13 -0.76
CA ALA A 43 -1.98 -14.77 0.36
C ALA A 43 -0.60 -15.40 0.18
N LEU A 44 0.45 -14.58 0.07
CA LEU A 44 1.82 -15.06 -0.09
C LEU A 44 2.49 -15.43 1.25
N SER A 45 1.93 -14.96 2.35
CA SER A 45 2.37 -15.24 3.72
C SER A 45 1.18 -15.59 4.61
N ALA A 46 1.44 -16.17 5.78
CA ALA A 46 0.42 -16.35 6.80
C ALA A 46 0.12 -14.99 7.47
N ILE A 47 -1.10 -14.49 7.29
CA ILE A 47 -1.51 -13.17 7.77
C ILE A 47 -2.62 -13.33 8.83
N PRO A 48 -2.41 -12.84 10.06
CA PRO A 48 -3.43 -12.92 11.11
C PRO A 48 -4.66 -12.05 10.82
N PHE A 49 -5.77 -12.38 11.49
CA PHE A 49 -6.98 -11.55 11.50
C PHE A 49 -6.68 -10.12 11.95
N GLY A 50 -7.26 -9.12 11.26
CA GLY A 50 -7.08 -7.70 11.57
C GLY A 50 -5.80 -7.06 11.02
N HIS A 51 -4.91 -7.85 10.41
CA HIS A 51 -3.70 -7.32 9.79
C HIS A 51 -3.93 -6.88 8.33
N LYS A 52 -2.95 -6.17 7.78
CA LYS A 52 -3.02 -5.60 6.44
C LYS A 52 -2.40 -6.52 5.40
N ILE A 53 -3.10 -6.76 4.31
CA ILE A 53 -2.62 -7.46 3.12
C ILE A 53 -2.43 -6.46 1.98
N ALA A 54 -1.34 -6.57 1.22
CA ALA A 54 -1.07 -5.70 0.08
C ALA A 54 -2.00 -6.04 -1.10
N LEU A 55 -2.61 -5.00 -1.69
CA LEU A 55 -3.51 -5.15 -2.85
C LEU A 55 -2.78 -5.06 -4.18
N VAL A 56 -1.60 -4.46 -4.18
CA VAL A 56 -0.70 -4.25 -5.31
C VAL A 56 0.74 -4.50 -4.86
N ASP A 57 1.67 -4.59 -5.80
CA ASP A 57 3.09 -4.58 -5.48
C ASP A 57 3.48 -3.18 -4.99
N ILE A 58 4.07 -3.11 -3.79
CA ILE A 58 4.54 -1.88 -3.17
C ILE A 58 6.06 -1.99 -3.07
N ALA A 59 6.78 -1.29 -3.94
CA ALA A 59 8.24 -1.32 -3.90
C ALA A 59 8.78 -0.66 -2.62
N ALA A 60 10.01 -1.00 -2.23
CA ALA A 60 10.69 -0.33 -1.14
C ALA A 60 10.71 1.18 -1.36
N GLY A 61 10.33 1.93 -0.33
CA GLY A 61 10.14 3.36 -0.41
C GLY A 61 8.82 3.82 -1.04
N GLN A 62 7.93 2.94 -1.49
CA GLN A 62 6.60 3.40 -1.88
C GLN A 62 5.71 3.64 -0.66
N GLN A 63 4.72 4.52 -0.85
CA GLN A 63 3.81 4.89 0.22
C GLN A 63 2.77 3.81 0.45
N VAL A 64 2.45 3.58 1.71
CA VAL A 64 1.34 2.71 2.12
C VAL A 64 0.15 3.60 2.44
N VAL A 65 -0.95 3.41 1.72
CA VAL A 65 -2.16 4.23 1.80
C VAL A 65 -3.29 3.38 2.37
N LYS A 66 -3.90 3.87 3.46
CA LYS A 66 -5.06 3.25 4.08
C LYS A 66 -6.05 4.33 4.51
N TYR A 67 -7.34 4.08 4.31
CA TYR A 67 -8.40 5.08 4.54
C TYR A 67 -8.20 6.36 3.70
N GLY A 68 -7.60 6.24 2.51
CA GLY A 68 -7.24 7.38 1.66
C GLY A 68 -6.16 8.29 2.26
N GLN A 69 -5.43 7.80 3.29
CA GLN A 69 -4.36 8.55 3.96
C GLN A 69 -3.05 7.79 3.91
N ARG A 70 -1.95 8.52 3.76
CA ARG A 70 -0.60 7.96 3.83
C ARG A 70 -0.32 7.57 5.27
N ILE A 71 -0.20 6.27 5.54
CA ILE A 71 0.05 5.74 6.89
C ILE A 71 1.52 5.46 7.13
N GLY A 72 2.32 5.38 6.08
CA GLY A 72 3.74 5.10 6.16
C GLY A 72 4.38 4.83 4.80
N ARG A 73 5.62 4.37 4.84
CA ARG A 73 6.42 4.00 3.66
C ARG A 73 6.92 2.57 3.80
N ALA A 74 6.94 1.81 2.71
CA ALA A 74 7.48 0.46 2.69
C ALA A 74 9.00 0.51 2.89
N THR A 75 9.57 -0.35 3.73
CA THR A 75 11.01 -0.46 3.95
C THR A 75 11.67 -1.54 3.10
N ALA A 76 10.87 -2.42 2.53
CA ALA A 76 11.26 -3.47 1.60
C ALA A 76 10.16 -3.60 0.54
N ASP A 77 10.44 -4.35 -0.53
CA ASP A 77 9.42 -4.68 -1.52
C ASP A 77 8.34 -5.56 -0.87
N ILE A 78 7.08 -5.16 -1.00
CA ILE A 78 5.91 -5.90 -0.51
C ILE A 78 5.11 -6.32 -1.75
N PRO A 79 5.23 -7.58 -2.19
CA PRO A 79 4.45 -8.07 -3.32
C PRO A 79 2.96 -8.09 -2.97
N ARG A 80 2.13 -8.00 -4.01
CA ARG A 80 0.68 -8.15 -3.90
C ARG A 80 0.36 -9.46 -3.18
N GLY A 81 -0.49 -9.39 -2.17
CA GLY A 81 -0.89 -10.54 -1.36
C GLY A 81 -0.01 -10.83 -0.15
N ASP A 82 1.04 -10.05 0.08
CA ASP A 82 1.90 -10.21 1.25
C ASP A 82 1.50 -9.33 2.45
N HIS A 83 2.11 -9.60 3.60
CA HIS A 83 1.81 -8.97 4.89
C HIS A 83 2.40 -7.56 5.00
N ALA A 84 1.55 -6.55 5.05
CA ALA A 84 1.96 -5.17 5.32
C ALA A 84 1.98 -4.87 6.83
N HIS A 85 3.09 -5.18 7.50
CA HIS A 85 3.26 -5.01 8.95
C HIS A 85 4.44 -4.10 9.32
N VAL A 86 4.61 -3.80 10.62
CA VAL A 86 5.61 -2.85 11.15
C VAL A 86 7.05 -3.20 10.80
N HIS A 87 7.32 -4.45 10.43
CA HIS A 87 8.64 -4.89 9.94
C HIS A 87 9.00 -4.31 8.56
N ASN A 88 7.99 -4.05 7.73
CA ASN A 88 8.10 -3.72 6.30
C ASN A 88 7.44 -2.36 6.01
N VAL A 89 6.84 -1.71 7.01
CA VAL A 89 6.18 -0.41 6.90
C VAL A 89 6.61 0.44 8.09
N VAL A 90 7.31 1.53 7.81
CA VAL A 90 7.62 2.56 8.81
C VAL A 90 6.47 3.56 8.85
N GLY A 91 5.82 3.67 10.01
CA GLY A 91 4.75 4.64 10.22
C GLY A 91 5.31 6.06 10.30
N GLU A 92 4.80 6.96 9.46
CA GLU A 92 5.23 8.38 9.44
C GLU A 92 4.68 9.19 10.62
N ARG A 93 3.84 8.58 11.48
CA ARG A 93 3.29 9.22 12.69
C ARG A 93 4.00 8.72 13.94
N GLY A 94 5.19 9.27 14.21
CA GLY A 94 5.95 8.96 15.43
C GLY A 94 7.27 9.71 15.59
N ARG A 95 7.80 10.29 14.53
CA ARG A 95 8.90 11.25 14.60
C ARG A 95 8.55 12.38 13.64
N LYS A 96 8.36 13.59 14.17
CA LYS A 96 8.73 14.78 13.38
C LYS A 96 10.15 14.51 12.86
N ASP A 97 10.44 15.03 11.68
CA ASP A 97 11.76 15.13 11.05
C ASP A 97 11.93 14.22 9.81
N LYS A 98 11.85 14.89 8.65
CA LYS A 98 12.39 14.52 7.32
C LYS A 98 11.54 13.58 6.45
N GLN A 99 10.77 14.21 5.55
CA GLN A 99 10.99 14.05 4.11
C GLN A 99 10.56 15.32 3.38
N ARG A 100 11.51 16.24 3.26
CA ARG A 100 11.61 17.12 2.09
C ARG A 100 12.18 16.23 0.99
N LEU A 101 11.29 15.70 0.15
CA LEU A 101 11.61 15.19 -1.18
C LEU A 101 10.77 16.10 -2.09
N GLU A 102 11.29 17.28 -2.42
CA GLU A 102 11.81 17.53 -3.77
C GLU A 102 10.76 17.24 -4.85
N ASP A 103 9.58 17.88 -4.72
CA ASP A 103 8.71 18.23 -5.85
C ASP A 103 9.19 19.56 -6.48
N ASP A 104 10.50 19.69 -6.72
CA ASP A 104 11.05 20.75 -7.56
C ASP A 104 11.01 20.28 -9.03
N ARG A 105 9.83 20.41 -9.65
CA ARG A 105 9.72 20.58 -11.10
C ARG A 105 8.68 21.65 -11.45
N ASP A 106 8.80 22.81 -10.80
CA ASP A 106 8.37 24.07 -11.38
C ASP A 106 9.62 24.89 -11.72
N GLY A 107 10.06 24.77 -12.96
CA GLY A 107 11.19 25.50 -13.53
C GLY A 107 10.85 25.97 -14.93
N ALA A 108 9.81 26.80 -15.03
CA ALA A 108 9.65 27.70 -16.16
C ALA A 108 10.85 28.66 -16.23
N ILE A 109 11.05 29.24 -17.42
CA ILE A 109 11.88 30.40 -17.77
C ILE A 109 13.39 30.19 -18.01
N VAL A 110 13.76 29.77 -19.21
CA VAL A 110 14.98 30.30 -19.84
C VAL A 110 14.61 31.61 -20.56
N GLY A 111 15.09 32.72 -20.02
CA GLY A 111 15.03 34.05 -20.63
C GLY A 111 16.34 34.42 -21.32
N GLY A 112 16.27 35.46 -22.15
CA GLY A 112 17.39 36.14 -22.81
C GLY A 112 17.52 35.73 -24.28
N GLY A 113 17.31 36.58 -25.28
CA GLY A 113 17.52 38.02 -25.29
C GLY A 113 18.84 38.35 -25.97
N ASP A 114 18.96 37.99 -27.25
CA ASP A 114 20.02 38.50 -28.10
C ASP A 114 19.39 39.49 -29.09
N HIS A 115 19.39 40.76 -28.66
CA HIS A 115 19.49 41.89 -29.55
C HIS A 115 20.96 42.00 -30.00
N CYS A 116 21.20 41.76 -31.28
CA CYS A 116 22.11 42.48 -32.19
C CYS A 116 21.81 41.99 -33.61
#